data_AF-A0A9X8YPF0-F1
#
_entry.id   AF-A0A9X8YPF0-F1
#
_cell.length_a   1.000
_cell.length_b   1.000
_cell.length_c   1.000
_cell.angle_alpha   90.00
_cell.angle_beta   90.00
_cell.angle_gamma   90.00
#
_symmetry.space_group_name_H-M   'P 1'
#
loop_
_entity.id
_entity.type
_entity.pdbx_description
1 polymer ?
#
loop_
_entity_poly.entity_id
_entity_poly.type
_entity_poly.pdbx_seq_one_letter_code
_entity_poly.pdbx_strand_id
1 'polypeptide(L)'
;DVAVALNEQYQPRYAGDALPQSLVACSLAIADKMDTLAGIFGIGQHPKGDKDPFALRRAALGVLRIIVEKNLPLDLQTLTEEAVRLYGSKLT
;
A
#
# COMPACT_ATOMS: atom_id res chain seq x y z
N ASP A 1 1.81 -15.45 14.53
CA ASP A 1 1.37 -14.10 14.07
C ASP A 1 2.38 -13.43 13.15
N VAL A 2 3.60 -13.11 13.62
CA VAL A 2 4.61 -12.39 12.81
C VAL A 2 4.98 -13.11 11.51
N ALA A 3 5.27 -14.42 11.56
CA ALA A 3 5.63 -15.18 10.37
C ALA A 3 4.52 -15.20 9.30
N VAL A 4 3.24 -15.23 9.74
CA VAL A 4 2.09 -15.16 8.84
C VAL A 4 1.99 -13.78 8.21
N ALA A 5 2.15 -12.72 9.00
CA ALA A 5 2.13 -11.35 8.49
C ALA A 5 3.23 -11.10 7.44
N LEU A 6 4.45 -11.61 7.67
CA LEU A 6 5.55 -11.51 6.71
C LEU A 6 5.26 -12.25 5.40
N ASN A 7 4.57 -13.38 5.45
CA ASN A 7 4.16 -14.10 4.25
C ASN A 7 3.02 -13.37 3.51
N GLU A 8 2.05 -12.85 4.25
CA GLU A 8 0.85 -12.22 3.70
C GLU A 8 1.04 -10.74 3.32
N GLN A 9 2.12 -10.07 3.73
CA GLN A 9 2.34 -8.64 3.42
C GLN A 9 2.27 -8.32 1.92
N TYR A 10 2.68 -9.28 1.09
CA TYR A 10 2.69 -9.15 -0.37
C TYR A 10 1.30 -9.29 -1.00
N GLN A 11 0.29 -9.71 -0.23
CA GLN A 11 -1.07 -9.81 -0.71
C GLN A 11 -1.80 -8.45 -0.71
N PRO A 12 -2.77 -8.25 -1.61
CA PRO A 12 -3.00 -9.04 -2.83
C PRO A 12 -1.92 -8.79 -3.89
N ARG A 13 -1.39 -9.84 -4.53
CA ARG A 13 -0.31 -9.74 -5.52
C ARG A 13 -0.81 -9.36 -6.92
N TYR A 14 -2.07 -9.69 -7.21
CA TYR A 14 -2.74 -9.43 -8.48
C TYR A 14 -4.25 -9.23 -8.27
N ALA A 15 -4.96 -8.82 -9.33
CA ALA A 15 -6.39 -8.60 -9.29
C ALA A 15 -7.13 -9.91 -8.94
N GLY A 16 -7.94 -9.88 -7.87
CA GLY A 16 -8.65 -11.06 -7.39
C GLY A 16 -7.83 -12.01 -6.52
N ASP A 17 -6.55 -11.72 -6.22
CA ASP A 17 -5.79 -12.49 -5.24
C ASP A 17 -6.39 -12.36 -3.83
N ALA A 18 -6.05 -13.32 -2.98
CA ALA A 18 -6.43 -13.33 -1.58
C ALA A 18 -5.96 -12.07 -0.86
N LEU A 19 -6.71 -11.67 0.16
CA LEU A 19 -6.33 -10.59 1.07
C LEU A 19 -5.67 -11.17 2.33
N PRO A 20 -4.74 -10.41 2.96
CA PRO A 20 -4.20 -10.78 4.26
C PRO A 20 -5.31 -11.12 5.24
N GLN A 21 -5.14 -12.16 6.04
CA GLN A 21 -6.22 -12.68 6.89
C GLN A 21 -6.28 -11.95 8.23
N SER A 22 -5.12 -11.77 8.86
CA SER A 22 -5.04 -11.13 10.18
C SER A 22 -4.93 -9.60 10.08
N LEU A 23 -5.35 -8.90 11.13
CA LEU A 23 -5.20 -7.44 11.21
C LEU A 23 -3.73 -7.02 11.15
N VAL A 24 -2.83 -7.77 11.79
CA VAL A 24 -1.37 -7.51 11.74
C VAL A 24 -0.86 -7.59 10.31
N ALA A 25 -1.28 -8.62 9.56
CA ALA A 25 -0.92 -8.77 8.16
C ALA A 25 -1.53 -7.67 7.28
N CYS A 26 -2.78 -7.27 7.54
CA CYS A 26 -3.42 -6.15 6.84
C CYS A 26 -2.66 -4.83 7.08
N SER A 27 -2.31 -4.53 8.34
CA SER A 27 -1.54 -3.34 8.70
C SER A 27 -0.19 -3.32 7.99
N LEU A 28 0.54 -4.44 8.00
CA LEU A 28 1.83 -4.54 7.34
C LEU A 28 1.71 -4.40 5.81
N ALA A 29 0.74 -5.09 5.21
CA ALA A 29 0.48 -5.02 3.77
C ALA A 29 0.05 -3.63 3.30
N ILE A 30 -0.72 -2.89 4.10
CA ILE A 30 -1.10 -1.50 3.83
C ILE A 30 0.13 -0.60 3.96
N ALA A 31 0.88 -0.72 5.07
CA ALA A 31 2.05 0.13 5.31
C ALA A 31 3.10 0.01 4.19
N ASP A 32 3.44 -1.21 3.77
CA ASP A 32 4.39 -1.48 2.68
C ASP A 32 3.98 -0.84 1.34
N LYS A 33 2.68 -0.96 1.00
CA LYS A 33 2.14 -0.37 -0.23
C LYS A 33 2.06 1.15 -0.15
N MET A 34 1.66 1.69 1.00
CA MET A 34 1.61 3.15 1.22
C MET A 34 3.00 3.78 1.19
N ASP A 35 4.01 3.09 1.75
CA ASP A 35 5.41 3.52 1.68
C ASP A 35 5.90 3.58 0.22
N THR A 36 5.64 2.51 -0.55
CA THR A 36 5.97 2.47 -1.97
C THR A 36 5.27 3.58 -2.75
N LEU A 37 3.98 3.82 -2.49
CA LEU A 37 3.22 4.88 -3.14
C LEU A 37 3.80 6.26 -2.80
N ALA A 38 3.96 6.59 -1.51
CA ALA A 38 4.48 7.88 -1.07
C ALA A 38 5.90 8.13 -1.60
N GLY A 39 6.79 7.14 -1.47
CA GLY A 39 8.18 7.25 -1.91
C GLY A 39 8.30 7.46 -3.42
N ILE A 40 7.68 6.59 -4.23
CA ILE A 40 7.84 6.63 -5.69
C ILE A 40 7.14 7.86 -6.30
N PHE A 41 5.96 8.25 -5.80
CA PHE A 41 5.32 9.49 -6.22
C PHE A 41 6.13 10.71 -5.79
N GLY A 42 6.63 10.74 -4.56
CA GLY A 42 7.36 11.88 -3.99
C GLY A 42 8.75 12.11 -4.60
N ILE A 43 9.31 11.14 -5.33
CA ILE A 43 10.51 11.34 -6.18
C ILE A 43 10.17 11.60 -7.67
N GLY A 44 8.89 11.88 -7.97
CA GLY A 44 8.43 12.22 -9.31
C GLY A 44 8.28 11.04 -10.29
N GLN A 45 8.33 9.79 -9.80
CA GLN A 45 8.27 8.56 -10.61
C GLN A 45 6.85 7.99 -10.71
N HIS A 46 5.84 8.85 -10.78
CA HIS A 46 4.44 8.46 -10.96
C HIS A 46 4.23 7.76 -12.33
N PRO A 47 3.24 6.84 -12.45
CA PRO A 47 3.00 6.12 -13.69
C PRO A 47 2.54 7.08 -14.79
N LYS A 48 3.08 6.92 -16.01
CA LYS A 48 2.79 7.79 -17.17
C LYS A 48 2.16 7.00 -18.31
N GLY A 49 1.03 7.49 -18.81
CA GLY A 49 0.24 6.79 -19.83
C GLY A 49 -0.08 5.36 -19.37
N ASP A 50 0.10 4.38 -20.24
CA ASP A 50 -0.18 2.98 -19.91
C ASP A 50 0.93 2.29 -19.11
N LYS A 51 2.10 2.93 -18.94
CA LYS A 51 3.24 2.32 -18.25
C LYS A 51 3.18 2.54 -16.75
N ASP A 52 3.22 1.44 -16.01
CA ASP A 52 3.33 1.39 -14.56
C ASP A 52 4.51 0.47 -14.15
N PRO A 53 5.76 0.95 -14.29
CA PRO A 53 6.95 0.12 -14.07
C PRO A 53 7.11 -0.34 -12.62
N PHE A 54 6.53 0.39 -11.67
CA PHE A 54 6.60 0.10 -10.23
C PHE A 54 5.30 -0.49 -9.68
N ALA A 55 4.35 -0.85 -10.54
CA ALA A 55 3.07 -1.45 -10.15
C ALA A 55 2.23 -0.59 -9.17
N LEU A 56 2.36 0.73 -9.23
CA LEU A 56 1.71 1.68 -8.31
C LEU A 56 0.19 1.61 -8.37
N ARG A 57 -0.39 1.42 -9.56
CA ARG A 57 -1.85 1.25 -9.68
C ARG A 57 -2.31 -0.03 -8.99
N ARG A 58 -1.50 -1.11 -9.10
CA ARG A 58 -1.79 -2.37 -8.41
C ARG A 58 -1.63 -2.23 -6.89
N ALA A 59 -0.61 -1.53 -6.43
CA ALA A 59 -0.39 -1.25 -5.02
C ALA A 59 -1.57 -0.45 -4.43
N ALA A 60 -1.98 0.64 -5.09
CA ALA A 60 -3.12 1.45 -4.67
C ALA A 60 -4.42 0.64 -4.61
N LEU A 61 -4.71 -0.16 -5.65
CA LEU A 61 -5.89 -1.03 -5.64
C LEU A 61 -5.81 -2.08 -4.52
N GLY A 62 -4.62 -2.62 -4.23
CA GLY A 62 -4.42 -3.53 -3.12
C GLY A 62 -4.76 -2.91 -1.77
N VAL A 63 -4.32 -1.67 -1.51
CA VAL A 63 -4.68 -0.91 -0.30
C VAL A 63 -6.20 -0.72 -0.22
N LEU A 64 -6.84 -0.26 -1.30
CA LEU A 64 -8.30 -0.04 -1.35
C LEU A 64 -9.07 -1.32 -1.03
N ARG A 65 -8.69 -2.44 -1.65
CA ARG A 65 -9.32 -3.74 -1.41
C ARG A 65 -9.19 -4.17 0.05
N ILE A 66 -8.01 -4.05 0.65
CA ILE A 66 -7.80 -4.40 2.06
C ILE A 66 -8.71 -3.54 2.95
N ILE A 67 -8.73 -2.22 2.76
CA ILE A 67 -9.54 -1.32 3.60
C ILE A 67 -11.03 -1.62 3.46
N VAL A 68 -11.54 -1.73 2.22
CA VAL A 68 -12.98 -1.91 1.94
C VAL A 68 -13.46 -3.31 2.31
N GLU A 69 -12.79 -4.36 1.83
CA GLU A 69 -13.27 -5.74 2.01
C GLU A 69 -13.06 -6.24 3.46
N LYS A 70 -12.10 -5.67 4.20
CA LYS A 70 -11.92 -5.95 5.63
C LYS A 70 -12.67 -4.97 6.54
N ASN A 71 -13.41 -4.01 5.97
CA ASN A 71 -14.17 -2.99 6.69
C ASN A 71 -13.32 -2.26 7.75
N LEU A 72 -12.12 -1.84 7.37
CA LEU A 72 -11.20 -1.16 8.27
C LEU A 72 -11.61 0.31 8.42
N PRO A 73 -11.66 0.87 9.64
CA PRO A 73 -12.01 2.26 9.88
C PRO A 73 -10.81 3.18 9.63
N LEU A 74 -10.28 3.15 8.40
CA LEU A 74 -9.11 3.91 8.00
C LEU A 74 -9.47 4.93 6.93
N ASP A 75 -9.03 6.17 7.15
CA ASP A 75 -9.16 7.24 6.18
C ASP A 75 -7.94 7.27 5.25
N LEU A 76 -8.19 7.28 3.93
CA LEU A 76 -7.14 7.24 2.90
C LEU A 76 -6.31 8.52 2.87
N GLN A 77 -6.94 9.66 3.11
CA GLN A 77 -6.23 10.94 3.13
C GLN A 77 -5.24 10.95 4.30
N THR A 78 -5.71 10.62 5.49
CA THR A 78 -4.89 10.51 6.71
C THR A 78 -3.72 9.53 6.52
N LEU A 79 -3.98 8.35 5.93
CA LEU A 79 -2.91 7.37 5.64
C LEU A 79 -1.86 7.92 4.67
N THR A 80 -2.30 8.67 3.65
CA THR A 80 -1.40 9.26 2.65
C THR A 80 -0.55 10.37 3.25
N GLU A 81 -1.18 11.27 4.02
CA GLU A 81 -0.51 12.35 4.75
C GLU A 81 0.54 11.79 5.71
N GLU A 82 0.21 10.72 6.44
CA GLU A 82 1.12 10.07 7.36
C GLU A 82 2.29 9.39 6.64
N ALA A 83 2.02 8.67 5.54
CA ALA A 83 3.07 8.04 4.74
C ALA A 83 4.06 9.08 4.21
N VAL A 84 3.58 10.20 3.67
CA VAL A 84 4.42 11.32 3.21
C VAL A 84 5.20 11.94 4.36
N ARG A 85 4.55 12.17 5.52
CA ARG A 85 5.17 12.75 6.71
C ARG A 85 6.38 11.92 7.19
N LEU A 86 6.29 10.58 7.14
CA LEU A 86 7.36 9.68 7.57
C LEU A 86 8.63 9.77 6.71
N TYR A 87 8.53 10.24 5.46
CA TYR A 87 9.70 10.51 4.63
C TYR A 87 10.42 11.82 4.97
N GLY A 88 9.75 12.78 5.61
CA GLY A 88 10.33 14.07 5.99
C GLY A 88 10.90 14.83 4.78
N SER A 89 12.17 15.22 4.85
CA SER A 89 12.85 15.99 3.79
C SER A 89 13.43 15.14 2.65
N LYS A 90 13.07 13.85 2.56
CA LYS A 90 13.60 12.93 1.54
C LYS A 90 12.82 12.97 0.21
N LEU A 91 11.60 13.51 0.22
CA LEU A 91 10.80 13.70 -1.00
C LEU A 91 11.09 15.09 -1.58
N THR A 92 10.92 15.21 -2.90
CA THR A 92 11.15 16.45 -3.67
C THR A 92 9.90 17.31 -3.78
#